data_AF-A0A3D1CVS8-F1
#
_entry.id   AF-A0A3D1CVS8-F1
#
_cell.length_a   1.000
_cell.length_b   1.000
_cell.length_c   1.000
_cell.angle_alpha   90.00
_cell.angle_beta   90.00
_cell.angle_gamma   90.00
#
_symmetry.space_group_name_H-M   'P 1'
#
loop_
_entity.id
_entity.type
_entity.pdbx_description
1 polymer ?
#
loop_
_entity_poly.entity_id
_entity_poly.type
_entity_poly.pdbx_seq_one_letter_code
_entity_poly.pdbx_strand_id
1 'polypeptide(L)'
;VNHWLSQQWADPKVGFVFEKAQAVGLDYRWGVYPDITASDTTFDGIFSATEGRIDPDQIRVKAGVVKATYMSSVGSRQLPTLM
;
A
#
# COMPACT_ATOMS: atom_id res chain seq x y z
N VAL A 1 21.81 1.05 1.22
CA VAL A 1 20.43 1.52 1.48
C VAL A 1 19.95 1.12 2.88
N ASN A 2 20.07 -0.16 3.28
CA ASN A 2 19.54 -0.68 4.55
C ASN A 2 19.97 0.03 5.85
N HIS A 3 21.25 0.38 6.00
CA HIS A 3 21.71 1.07 7.21
C HIS A 3 21.15 2.49 7.31
N TRP A 4 21.08 3.19 6.18
CA TRP A 4 20.58 4.55 6.12
C TRP A 4 19.11 4.61 6.55
N LEU A 5 18.25 3.71 6.05
CA LEU A 5 16.83 3.72 6.39
C LEU A 5 16.60 3.52 7.90
N SER A 6 17.30 2.57 8.53
CA SER A 6 17.19 2.35 9.99
C SER A 6 17.70 3.56 10.79
N GLN A 7 18.78 4.20 10.35
CA GLN A 7 19.29 5.40 11.00
C GLN A 7 18.31 6.57 10.91
N GLN A 8 17.73 6.80 9.74
CA GLN A 8 16.78 7.89 9.54
C GLN A 8 15.46 7.62 10.26
N TRP A 9 14.96 6.38 10.26
CA TRP A 9 13.75 6.00 11.00
C TRP A 9 13.86 6.25 12.51
N ALA A 10 15.06 6.09 13.07
CA ALA A 10 15.33 6.35 14.48
C ALA A 10 15.51 7.83 14.83
N ASP A 11 15.68 8.73 13.85
CA ASP A 11 15.86 10.16 14.08
C ASP A 11 14.49 10.86 14.15
N PRO A 12 14.07 11.38 15.33
CA PRO A 12 12.78 12.05 15.48
C PRO A 12 12.66 13.37 14.69
N LYS A 13 13.75 13.87 14.13
CA LYS A 13 13.75 15.06 13.24
C LYS A 13 13.37 14.72 11.80
N VAL A 14 13.36 13.45 11.44
CA VAL A 14 13.08 13.00 10.07
C VAL A 14 11.62 12.57 9.95
N GLY A 15 10.88 13.25 9.07
CA GLY A 15 9.52 12.85 8.71
C GLY A 15 9.54 11.84 7.55
N PHE A 16 8.73 10.79 7.67
CA PHE A 16 8.53 9.81 6.60
C PHE A 16 7.13 9.90 6.01
N VAL A 17 7.07 9.78 4.69
CA VAL A 17 5.82 9.59 3.94
C VAL A 17 6.00 8.33 3.11
N PHE A 18 5.11 7.36 3.29
CA PHE A 18 5.09 6.12 2.52
C PHE A 18 3.97 6.20 1.50
N GLU A 19 4.35 6.22 0.22
CA GLU A 19 3.40 6.14 -0.89
C GLU A 19 3.30 4.70 -1.36
N LYS A 20 2.08 4.18 -1.34
CA LYS A 20 1.79 2.80 -1.76
C LYS A 20 1.45 2.73 -3.24
N ALA A 21 1.71 1.56 -3.79
CA ALA A 21 1.09 1.07 -5.02
C ALA A 21 0.39 -0.27 -4.77
N GLN A 22 -0.65 -0.66 -5.50
CA GLN A 22 -1.77 0.15 -5.98
C GLN A 22 -2.84 0.25 -4.85
N ALA A 23 -4.13 0.18 -5.20
CA ALA A 23 -5.24 0.09 -4.25
C ALA A 23 -5.46 -1.35 -3.77
N VAL A 24 -6.01 -1.52 -2.57
CA VAL A 24 -6.26 -2.83 -1.93
C VAL A 24 -7.05 -3.80 -2.81
N GLY A 25 -7.96 -3.30 -3.65
CA GLY A 25 -8.73 -4.13 -4.59
C GLY A 25 -7.90 -4.80 -5.70
N LEU A 26 -6.61 -4.49 -5.81
CA LEU A 26 -5.63 -5.10 -6.71
C LEU A 26 -4.58 -5.92 -5.96
N ASP A 27 -4.68 -6.09 -4.64
CA ASP A 27 -3.74 -6.87 -3.85
C ASP A 27 -3.66 -8.33 -4.32
N TYR A 28 -2.47 -8.93 -4.28
CA TYR A 28 -2.28 -10.32 -4.69
C TYR A 28 -3.05 -11.35 -3.84
N ARG A 29 -3.38 -11.03 -2.57
CA ARG A 29 -4.15 -11.88 -1.65
C ARG A 29 -5.62 -11.48 -1.58
N TRP A 30 -5.89 -10.18 -1.55
CA TRP A 30 -7.21 -9.63 -1.24
C TRP A 30 -7.96 -9.08 -2.46
N GLY A 31 -7.30 -8.94 -3.60
CA GLY A 31 -7.91 -8.48 -4.84
C GLY A 31 -8.73 -9.58 -5.54
N VAL A 32 -9.32 -9.22 -6.68
CA VAL A 32 -10.15 -10.15 -7.47
C VAL A 32 -9.29 -10.83 -8.53
N TYR A 33 -8.74 -12.00 -8.18
CA TYR A 33 -7.93 -12.81 -9.10
C TYR A 33 -8.72 -13.21 -10.37
N PRO A 34 -8.11 -13.17 -11.57
CA PRO A 34 -6.69 -12.87 -11.87
C PRO A 34 -6.38 -11.39 -12.10
N ASP A 35 -7.37 -10.49 -12.05
CA ASP A 35 -7.23 -9.06 -12.33
C ASP A 35 -6.62 -8.28 -11.13
N ILE A 36 -5.39 -8.65 -10.75
CA ILE A 36 -4.65 -8.13 -9.58
C ILE A 36 -3.18 -7.85 -9.93
N THR A 37 -2.47 -7.15 -9.04
CA THR A 37 -1.01 -6.99 -9.13
C THR A 37 -0.29 -8.17 -8.47
N ALA A 38 1.03 -8.25 -8.67
CA ALA A 38 1.89 -9.27 -8.08
C ALA A 38 2.44 -8.90 -6.69
N SER A 39 2.03 -7.76 -6.12
CA SER A 39 2.59 -7.21 -4.88
C SER A 39 1.55 -7.01 -3.77
N ASP A 40 2.03 -6.93 -2.53
CA ASP A 40 1.23 -6.52 -1.38
C ASP A 40 0.89 -5.03 -1.47
N THR A 41 -0.39 -4.74 -1.69
CA THR A 41 -0.95 -3.39 -1.76
C THR A 41 -1.76 -3.08 -0.51
N THR A 42 -1.42 -3.67 0.63
CA THR A 42 -1.91 -3.27 1.97
C THR A 42 -0.83 -2.49 2.73
N PHE A 43 -1.12 -2.00 3.93
CA PHE A 43 -0.11 -1.34 4.75
C PHE A 43 1.02 -2.30 5.14
N ASP A 44 0.73 -3.61 5.24
CA ASP A 44 1.71 -4.63 5.61
C ASP A 44 2.84 -4.76 4.59
N GLY A 45 2.58 -4.39 3.32
CA GLY A 45 3.59 -4.34 2.28
C GLY A 45 4.77 -3.41 2.60
N ILE A 46 4.62 -2.44 3.51
CA ILE A 46 5.72 -1.58 3.97
C ILE A 46 6.78 -2.42 4.70
N PHE A 47 6.38 -3.43 5.48
CA PHE A 47 7.33 -4.27 6.21
C PHE A 47 8.25 -5.02 5.25
N SER A 48 7.67 -5.71 4.27
CA SER A 48 8.44 -6.47 3.28
C SER A 48 9.23 -5.56 2.34
N ALA A 49 8.66 -4.43 1.90
CA ALA A 49 9.34 -3.46 1.03
C ALA A 49 10.52 -2.76 1.72
N THR A 50 10.52 -2.69 3.05
CA THR A 50 11.62 -2.13 3.86
C THR A 50 12.53 -3.21 4.43
N GLU A 51 12.46 -4.45 3.93
CA GLU A 51 13.26 -5.59 4.39
C GLU A 51 13.15 -5.83 5.92
N GLY A 52 11.95 -5.60 6.46
CA GLY A 52 11.62 -5.80 7.86
C GLY A 52 12.12 -4.71 8.82
N ARG A 53 12.56 -3.56 8.30
CA ARG A 53 13.11 -2.47 9.13
C ARG A 53 12.04 -1.57 9.74
N ILE A 54 10.92 -1.41 9.05
CA ILE A 54 9.84 -0.53 9.49
C ILE A 54 8.61 -1.40 9.72
N ASP A 55 8.23 -1.50 10.99
CA ASP A 55 6.97 -2.10 11.39
C ASP A 55 5.82 -1.12 11.05
N PRO A 56 4.90 -1.48 10.15
CA PRO A 56 3.77 -0.64 9.77
C PRO A 56 2.90 -0.22 10.95
N ASP A 57 2.92 -0.96 12.06
CA ASP A 57 2.15 -0.63 13.27
C ASP A 57 2.76 0.50 14.09
N GLN A 58 4.03 0.86 13.84
CA GLN A 58 4.65 2.05 14.41
C GLN A 58 4.24 3.34 13.68
N ILE A 59 3.58 3.23 12.51
CA ILE A 59 3.14 4.39 11.74
C ILE A 59 1.89 4.99 12.37
N ARG A 60 2.04 6.22 12.89
CA ARG A 60 0.98 6.94 13.61
C ARG A 60 -0.26 7.24 12.77
N VAL A 61 -0.10 7.54 11.49
CA VAL A 61 -1.20 7.95 10.59
C VAL A 61 -1.22 7.05 9.37
N LYS A 62 -2.31 6.30 9.20
CA LYS A 62 -2.59 5.47 8.03
C LYS A 62 -3.79 6.07 7.29
N ALA A 63 -3.60 6.49 6.03
CA ALA A 63 -4.62 7.18 5.26
C ALA A 63 -5.12 6.31 4.09
N GLY A 64 -6.42 6.05 4.05
CA GLY A 64 -7.08 5.40 2.92
C GLY A 64 -7.60 6.44 1.92
N VAL A 65 -7.30 6.25 0.63
CA VAL A 65 -7.78 7.13 -0.43
C VAL A 65 -8.96 6.47 -1.14
N VAL A 66 -10.12 7.12 -1.11
CA VAL A 66 -11.34 6.65 -1.76
C VAL A 66 -11.86 7.74 -2.68
N LYS A 67 -12.21 7.38 -3.91
CA LYS A 67 -12.93 8.29 -4.81
C LYS A 67 -14.39 8.34 -4.40
N ALA A 68 -14.87 9.53 -4.05
CA ALA A 68 -16.19 9.69 -3.45
C ALA A 68 -17.35 9.41 -4.42
N THR A 69 -17.25 9.87 -5.67
CA THR A 69 -18.41 9.93 -6.57
C THR A 69 -18.52 8.77 -7.54
N TYR A 70 -17.46 7.97 -7.73
CA TYR A 70 -17.48 6.83 -8.64
C TYR A 70 -16.37 5.82 -8.32
N MET A 71 -16.62 4.55 -8.64
CA MET A 71 -15.59 3.52 -8.72
C MET A 71 -15.12 3.34 -10.16
N SER A 72 -13.83 3.09 -10.34
CA SER A 72 -13.28 2.75 -11.65
C SER A 72 -12.34 1.57 -11.55
N SER A 73 -12.26 0.79 -12.62
CA SER A 73 -11.28 -0.26 -12.83
C SER A 73 -10.67 -0.08 -14.21
N VAL A 74 -9.42 -0.48 -14.37
CA VAL A 74 -8.77 -0.63 -15.68
C VAL A 74 -8.60 -2.12 -15.97
N GLY A 75 -8.52 -2.50 -17.25
CA GLY A 75 -8.40 -3.89 -17.68
C GLY A 75 -9.73 -4.59 -17.90
N SER A 76 -9.72 -5.92 -17.85
CA SER A 76 -10.86 -6.81 -18.17
C SER A 76 -11.93 -6.89 -17.10
N ARG A 77 -11.64 -6.45 -15.87
CA ARG A 77 -12.52 -6.62 -14.72
C ARG A 77 -13.85 -5.88 -14.89
N GLN A 78 -14.94 -6.60 -14.71
CA GLN A 78 -16.28 -6.01 -14.57
C GLN A 78 -16.55 -5.64 -13.11
N LEU A 79 -16.86 -4.37 -12.85
CA LEU A 79 -17.21 -3.91 -11.51
C LEU A 79 -18.68 -4.22 -11.21
N PRO A 80 -19.02 -4.74 -10.01
CA PRO A 80 -20.41 -4.98 -9.63
C PRO A 80 -21.30 -3.74 -9.63
N THR A 81 -20.70 -2.56 -9.54
CA THR A 81 -21.38 -1.27 -9.49
C THR A 81 -21.54 -0.61 -10.86
N LEU A 82 -20.98 -1.20 -11.91
CA LEU A 82 -21.22 -0.75 -13.28
C LEU A 82 -22.46 -1.50 -13.80
N MET A 83 -23.56 -0.76 -13.97
CA MET A 83 -24.77 -1.21 -14.67
C MET A 83 -24.65 -0.93 -16.16
#